data_AF-A0A519YUG4-F1
#
_entry.id   AF-A0A519YUG4-F1
#
_cell.length_a   1.000
_cell.length_b   1.000
_cell.length_c   1.000
_cell.angle_alpha   90.00
_cell.angle_beta   90.00
_cell.angle_gamma   90.00
#
_symmetry.space_group_name_H-M   'P 1'
#
loop_
_entity.id
_entity.type
_entity.pdbx_description
1 polymer ?
#
loop_
_entity_poly.entity_id
_entity_poly.type
_entity_poly.pdbx_seq_one_letter_code
_entity_poly.pdbx_strand_id
1 'polypeptide(L)'
;MKTHTTPLLKWAVLALAASGSQAAHAVDFSYSAFGTIGAAVSNQDERYQRFIDSDVGFKRDSVLGAQVDAQFTPEWSATVQAKVAPSMRNDRHWDLSASWAFASWRPNNDWLLRAGKLRIPVYLSSENMD
;
A
#
# COMPACT_ATOMS: atom_id res chain seq x y z
N MET A 1 -28.52 59.40 -23.70
CA MET A 1 -27.13 58.92 -23.52
C MET A 1 -26.99 58.27 -22.15
N LYS A 2 -27.05 56.93 -22.08
CA LYS A 2 -26.47 56.06 -21.06
C LYS A 2 -26.66 54.62 -21.57
N THR A 3 -25.57 53.87 -21.52
CA THR A 3 -25.19 52.76 -22.40
C THR A 3 -25.81 51.42 -22.01
N HIS A 4 -26.15 50.62 -23.02
CA HIS A 4 -26.40 49.18 -22.93
C HIS A 4 -25.12 48.43 -22.54
N THR A 5 -25.24 47.32 -21.77
CA THR A 5 -24.56 46.03 -22.05
C THR A 5 -24.90 44.92 -21.02
N THR A 6 -25.61 43.90 -21.51
CA THR A 6 -25.55 42.43 -21.24
C THR A 6 -25.69 41.80 -19.84
N PRO A 7 -26.69 40.91 -19.66
CA PRO A 7 -26.66 39.79 -18.71
C PRO A 7 -26.40 38.47 -19.47
N LEU A 8 -25.14 38.06 -19.65
CA LEU A 8 -24.77 36.81 -20.36
C LEU A 8 -23.85 35.88 -19.55
N LEU A 9 -23.89 35.95 -18.22
CA LEU A 9 -22.99 35.16 -17.38
C LEU A 9 -23.74 34.22 -16.41
N LYS A 10 -24.71 33.44 -16.90
CA LYS A 10 -25.40 32.43 -16.06
C LYS A 10 -25.61 31.04 -16.69
N TRP A 11 -25.04 30.75 -17.86
CA TRP A 11 -25.31 29.47 -18.55
C TRP A 11 -24.06 28.63 -18.89
N ALA A 12 -22.98 28.75 -18.12
CA ALA A 12 -21.76 27.95 -18.33
C ALA A 12 -21.63 26.73 -17.40
N VAL A 13 -22.73 26.23 -16.81
CA VAL A 13 -22.71 25.01 -15.96
C VAL A 13 -23.28 23.78 -16.69
N LEU A 14 -23.74 23.91 -17.93
CA LEU A 14 -24.44 22.83 -18.64
C LEU A 14 -23.61 22.25 -19.81
N ALA A 15 -22.42 21.69 -19.54
CA ALA A 15 -21.67 20.95 -20.57
C ALA A 15 -20.64 19.92 -20.05
N LEU A 16 -20.84 19.30 -18.88
CA LEU A 16 -20.04 18.13 -18.47
C LEU A 16 -20.89 16.86 -18.31
N ALA A 17 -21.92 16.74 -19.13
CA ALA A 17 -22.64 15.49 -19.36
C ALA A 17 -22.35 14.96 -20.78
N ALA A 18 -21.11 15.13 -21.24
CA ALA A 18 -20.63 14.46 -22.44
C ALA A 18 -20.44 12.98 -22.11
N SER A 19 -21.49 12.22 -22.36
CA SER A 19 -21.50 10.84 -22.87
C SER A 19 -20.11 10.21 -23.03
N GLY A 20 -19.53 9.77 -21.91
CA GLY A 20 -18.40 8.87 -21.95
C GLY A 20 -18.93 7.52 -22.40
N SER A 21 -18.54 7.09 -23.60
CA SER A 21 -18.64 5.69 -24.01
C SER A 21 -18.16 4.84 -22.85
N GLN A 22 -19.05 4.05 -22.24
CA GLN A 22 -18.65 3.08 -21.22
C GLN A 22 -17.84 2.01 -21.95
N ALA A 23 -16.54 2.24 -22.07
CA ALA A 23 -15.62 1.15 -22.32
C ALA A 23 -15.83 0.16 -21.19
N ALA A 24 -15.96 -1.12 -21.54
CA ALA A 24 -15.93 -2.18 -20.56
C ALA A 24 -14.54 -2.14 -19.89
N HIS A 25 -14.41 -1.36 -18.83
CA HIS A 25 -13.21 -1.28 -18.02
C HIS A 25 -13.18 -2.53 -17.16
N ALA A 26 -12.57 -3.59 -17.68
CA ALA A 26 -12.13 -4.69 -16.86
C ALA A 26 -11.06 -4.15 -15.90
N VAL A 27 -11.27 -4.35 -14.61
CA VAL A 27 -10.24 -4.04 -13.62
C VAL A 27 -9.26 -5.21 -13.63
N ASP A 28 -8.01 -4.93 -13.99
CA ASP A 28 -6.96 -5.94 -13.93
C ASP A 28 -6.45 -6.05 -12.49
N PHE A 29 -6.54 -7.25 -11.93
CA PHE A 29 -6.00 -7.54 -10.60
C PHE A 29 -4.73 -8.36 -10.73
N SER A 30 -3.70 -7.96 -9.98
CA SER A 30 -2.53 -8.78 -9.73
C SER A 30 -2.33 -8.95 -8.23
N TYR A 31 -1.80 -10.11 -7.85
CA TYR A 31 -1.54 -10.43 -6.45
C TYR A 31 -0.18 -11.10 -6.32
N SER A 32 0.46 -10.87 -5.18
CA SER A 32 1.70 -11.53 -4.80
C SER A 32 1.70 -11.84 -3.32
N ALA A 33 2.44 -12.88 -2.94
CA ALA A 33 2.63 -13.26 -1.55
C ALA A 33 4.10 -13.58 -1.31
N PHE A 34 4.56 -13.31 -0.10
CA PHE A 34 5.93 -13.60 0.33
C PHE A 34 5.92 -14.02 1.79
N GLY A 35 6.95 -14.74 2.21
CA GLY A 35 7.06 -15.14 3.59
C GLY A 35 8.34 -15.88 3.90
N THR A 36 8.59 -16.01 5.19
CA THR A 36 9.70 -16.76 5.76
C THR A 36 9.14 -17.53 6.95
N ILE A 37 9.59 -18.77 7.11
CA ILE A 37 9.33 -19.57 8.30
C ILE A 37 10.69 -19.94 8.86
N GLY A 38 10.93 -19.63 10.13
CA GLY A 38 12.16 -19.97 10.81
C GLY A 38 11.86 -20.63 12.15
N ALA A 39 12.76 -21.52 12.58
CA ALA A 39 12.67 -22.24 13.84
C ALA A 39 13.96 -22.01 14.63
N ALA A 40 13.84 -21.73 15.92
CA ALA A 40 14.98 -21.51 16.79
C ALA A 40 14.79 -22.20 18.14
N VAL A 41 15.90 -22.67 18.73
CA VAL A 41 15.96 -23.33 20.03
C VAL A 41 17.26 -22.95 20.73
N SER A 42 17.23 -22.81 22.05
CA SER A 42 18.39 -22.50 22.90
C SER A 42 18.76 -23.72 23.74
N ASN A 43 20.05 -23.92 23.96
CA ASN A 43 20.57 -24.92 24.91
C ASN A 43 20.86 -24.32 26.30
N GLN A 44 20.44 -23.07 26.54
CA GLN A 44 20.54 -22.41 27.83
C GLN A 44 19.15 -22.30 28.47
N ASP A 45 19.09 -22.43 29.80
CA ASP A 45 17.85 -22.37 30.58
C ASP A 45 17.22 -20.96 30.59
N GLU A 46 17.99 -19.94 30.23
CA GLU A 46 17.56 -18.54 30.18
C GLU A 46 16.91 -18.18 28.84
N ARG A 47 15.84 -17.38 28.90
CA ARG A 47 15.14 -16.89 27.70
C ARG A 47 15.96 -15.89 26.92
N TYR A 48 16.31 -16.22 25.69
CA TYR A 48 17.01 -15.33 24.76
C TYR A 48 16.03 -14.67 23.77
N GLN A 49 16.13 -13.34 23.62
CA GLN A 49 15.26 -12.53 22.74
C GLN A 49 13.75 -12.86 22.87
N ARG A 50 13.26 -13.02 24.11
CA ARG A 50 11.86 -13.26 24.51
C ARG A 50 11.22 -14.59 24.08
N PHE A 51 11.61 -15.16 22.95
CA PHE A 51 10.93 -16.29 22.31
C PHE A 51 11.78 -17.54 22.10
N ILE A 52 13.10 -17.45 22.33
CA ILE A 52 13.98 -18.61 22.25
C ILE A 52 14.24 -19.10 23.67
N ASP A 53 13.75 -20.29 23.94
CA ASP A 53 14.02 -21.07 25.14
C ASP A 53 14.45 -22.48 24.72
N SER A 54 14.42 -23.43 25.65
CA SER A 54 14.75 -24.83 25.43
C SER A 54 13.78 -25.55 24.47
N ASP A 55 12.67 -24.93 24.08
CA ASP A 55 11.72 -25.47 23.13
C ASP A 55 11.93 -24.90 21.71
N VAL A 56 11.58 -25.69 20.68
CA VAL A 56 11.62 -25.22 19.29
C VAL A 56 10.52 -24.19 19.06
N GLY A 57 10.93 -22.93 18.87
CA GLY A 57 10.04 -21.80 18.60
C GLY A 57 10.05 -21.37 17.13
N PHE A 58 8.87 -21.30 16.51
CA PHE A 58 8.72 -20.84 15.12
C PHE A 58 8.38 -19.36 14.99
N LYS A 59 8.12 -18.68 16.12
CA LYS A 59 7.59 -17.33 16.10
C LYS A 59 8.63 -16.34 15.60
N ARG A 60 9.80 -16.26 16.25
CA ARG A 60 10.73 -15.13 16.08
C ARG A 60 11.02 -14.75 14.62
N ASP A 61 11.24 -15.75 13.78
CA ASP A 61 11.75 -15.56 12.42
C ASP A 61 10.68 -15.80 11.34
N SER A 62 9.42 -15.96 11.74
CA SER A 62 8.32 -16.18 10.79
C SER A 62 7.60 -14.88 10.41
N VAL A 63 7.41 -14.66 9.10
CA VAL A 63 6.64 -13.55 8.56
C VAL A 63 5.87 -14.01 7.33
N LEU A 64 4.65 -13.51 7.15
CA LEU A 64 3.85 -13.72 5.96
C LEU A 64 3.34 -12.37 5.46
N GLY A 65 3.33 -12.17 4.16
CA GLY A 65 2.86 -10.93 3.55
C GLY A 65 2.18 -11.20 2.22
N ALA A 66 1.25 -10.32 1.87
CA ALA A 66 0.54 -10.36 0.60
C ALA A 66 0.29 -8.93 0.10
N GLN A 67 0.30 -8.79 -1.22
CA GLN A 67 -0.02 -7.55 -1.91
C GLN A 67 -1.05 -7.83 -3.01
N VAL A 68 -1.96 -6.88 -3.17
CA VAL A 68 -2.91 -6.83 -4.26
C VAL A 68 -2.80 -5.47 -4.93
N ASP A 69 -2.74 -5.49 -6.25
CA ASP A 69 -2.74 -4.32 -7.12
C ASP A 69 -3.94 -4.40 -8.06
N ALA A 70 -4.71 -3.32 -8.13
CA ALA A 70 -5.85 -3.16 -9.01
C ALA A 70 -5.58 -2.04 -10.01
N GLN A 71 -5.66 -2.35 -11.30
CA GLN A 71 -5.54 -1.37 -12.39
C GLN A 71 -6.93 -1.10 -12.95
N PHE A 72 -7.45 0.11 -12.72
CA PHE A 72 -8.79 0.51 -13.18
C PHE A 72 -8.75 1.07 -14.60
N THR A 73 -7.73 1.89 -14.90
CA THR A 73 -7.41 2.45 -16.22
C THR A 73 -5.89 2.55 -16.36
N PRO A 74 -5.29 2.78 -17.53
CA PRO A 74 -3.83 2.96 -17.65
C PRO A 74 -3.22 4.05 -16.75
N GLU A 75 -4.05 5.01 -16.30
CA GLU A 75 -3.69 6.14 -15.46
C GLU A 75 -4.01 5.90 -13.98
N TRP A 76 -5.04 5.10 -13.65
CA TRP A 76 -5.52 4.90 -12.28
C TRP A 76 -5.27 3.48 -11.77
N SER A 77 -4.60 3.37 -10.63
CA SER A 77 -4.42 2.10 -9.91
C SER A 77 -4.53 2.26 -8.40
N ALA A 78 -4.69 1.14 -7.69
CA ALA A 78 -4.59 1.08 -6.25
C ALA A 78 -3.78 -0.15 -5.81
N THR A 79 -2.99 0.02 -4.76
CA THR A 79 -2.14 -1.02 -4.19
C THR A 79 -2.41 -1.14 -2.69
N VAL A 80 -2.58 -2.36 -2.22
CA VAL A 80 -2.67 -2.69 -0.79
C VAL A 80 -1.71 -3.82 -0.48
N GLN A 81 -0.87 -3.64 0.54
CA GLN A 81 -0.01 -4.71 1.07
C GLN A 81 -0.19 -4.83 2.58
N ALA A 82 -0.36 -6.07 3.03
CA ALA A 82 -0.42 -6.41 4.44
C ALA A 82 0.64 -7.46 4.79
N LYS A 83 1.07 -7.44 6.05
CA LYS A 83 1.96 -8.44 6.63
C LYS A 83 1.44 -8.91 7.99
N VAL A 84 1.66 -10.17 8.27
CA VAL A 84 1.39 -10.85 9.54
C VAL A 84 2.74 -11.33 10.08
N ALA A 85 3.07 -10.87 11.27
CA ALA A 85 4.30 -11.25 11.98
C ALA A 85 3.99 -11.43 13.47
N PRO A 86 4.75 -12.22 14.22
CA PRO A 86 4.57 -12.32 15.67
C PRO A 86 4.71 -10.95 16.32
N SER A 87 3.90 -10.72 17.34
CA SER A 87 3.86 -9.43 18.01
C SER A 87 5.15 -9.17 18.77
N MET A 88 5.71 -7.98 18.58
CA MET A 88 6.83 -7.50 19.40
C MET A 88 6.38 -7.08 20.80
N ARG A 89 5.08 -6.97 21.07
CA ARG A 89 4.55 -6.55 22.37
C ARG A 89 4.03 -7.72 23.19
N ASN A 90 3.48 -8.74 22.54
CA ASN A 90 2.83 -9.85 23.23
C ASN A 90 3.27 -11.21 22.69
N ASP A 91 3.88 -12.01 23.56
CA ASP A 91 4.60 -13.21 23.14
C ASP A 91 3.67 -14.35 22.60
N ARG A 92 2.36 -14.16 22.68
CA ARG A 92 1.34 -15.10 22.23
C ARG A 92 0.54 -14.66 21.00
N HIS A 93 0.74 -13.43 20.51
CA HIS A 93 -0.12 -12.85 19.47
C HIS A 93 0.64 -12.64 18.16
N TRP A 94 -0.11 -12.63 17.06
CA TRP A 94 0.36 -12.23 15.74
C TRP A 94 -0.27 -10.87 15.40
N ASP A 95 0.56 -9.96 14.92
CA ASP A 95 0.13 -8.62 14.54
C ASP A 95 -0.08 -8.56 13.02
N LEU A 96 -1.31 -8.22 12.61
CA LEU A 96 -1.63 -7.85 11.24
C LEU A 96 -1.36 -6.35 11.05
N SER A 97 -0.54 -6.01 10.06
CA SER A 97 -0.22 -4.62 9.75
C SER A 97 -0.27 -4.36 8.24
N ALA A 98 -0.91 -3.25 7.85
CA ALA A 98 -0.85 -2.75 6.49
C ALA A 98 0.49 -2.02 6.28
N SER A 99 1.37 -2.58 5.45
CA SER A 99 2.67 -1.99 5.07
C SER A 99 2.46 -0.71 4.25
N TRP A 100 1.55 -0.76 3.30
CA TRP A 100 1.11 0.39 2.50
C TRP A 100 -0.27 0.12 1.91
N ALA A 101 -1.00 1.20 1.67
CA ALA A 101 -2.33 1.18 1.07
C ALA A 101 -2.56 2.54 0.41
N PHE A 102 -2.47 2.61 -0.92
CA PHE A 102 -2.54 3.88 -1.65
C PHE A 102 -3.22 3.73 -3.01
N ALA A 103 -3.80 4.83 -3.48
CA ALA A 103 -4.20 5.01 -4.86
C ALA A 103 -3.09 5.75 -5.62
N SER A 104 -2.92 5.43 -6.89
CA SER A 104 -1.99 6.08 -7.81
C SER A 104 -2.73 6.67 -8.99
N TRP A 105 -2.30 7.87 -9.40
CA TRP A 105 -2.75 8.52 -10.62
C TRP A 105 -1.56 8.98 -11.46
N ARG A 106 -1.55 8.59 -12.73
CA ARG A 106 -0.48 8.83 -13.68
C ARG A 106 -1.04 9.41 -14.99
N PRO A 107 -1.30 10.73 -15.06
CA PRO A 107 -1.91 11.34 -16.24
C PRO A 107 -1.01 11.32 -17.49
N ASN A 108 0.31 11.27 -17.30
CA ASN A 108 1.30 11.11 -18.36
C ASN A 108 2.55 10.43 -17.80
N ASN A 109 3.59 10.27 -18.62
CA ASN A 109 4.82 9.59 -18.20
C ASN A 109 5.69 10.42 -17.24
N ASP A 110 5.42 11.71 -17.08
CA ASP A 110 6.21 12.62 -16.25
C ASP A 110 5.67 12.73 -14.81
N TRP A 111 4.38 12.44 -14.61
CA TRP A 111 3.71 12.63 -13.34
C TRP A 111 3.16 11.33 -12.77
N LEU A 112 3.53 11.01 -11.53
CA LEU A 112 2.94 9.94 -10.73
C LEU A 112 2.59 10.45 -9.34
N LEU A 113 1.30 10.59 -9.07
CA LEU A 113 0.79 11.02 -7.79
C LEU A 113 0.29 9.80 -7.03
N ARG A 114 0.63 9.71 -5.74
CA ARG A 114 0.14 8.64 -4.87
C ARG A 114 -0.43 9.21 -3.59
N ALA A 115 -1.59 8.72 -3.19
CA ALA A 115 -2.30 9.18 -2.00
C ALA A 115 -2.73 8.00 -1.13
N GLY A 116 -2.44 8.06 0.17
CA GLY A 116 -2.80 7.03 1.15
C GLY A 116 -1.68 6.77 2.15
N LYS A 117 -1.59 5.52 2.63
CA LYS A 117 -0.50 5.06 3.47
C LYS A 117 0.67 4.64 2.59
N LEU A 118 1.73 5.45 2.59
CA LEU A 118 2.97 5.18 1.86
C LEU A 118 4.12 4.89 2.81
N ARG A 119 5.05 4.02 2.39
CA ARG A 119 6.35 3.94 3.02
C ARG A 119 7.21 5.06 2.45
N ILE A 120 7.57 6.04 3.29
CA ILE A 120 8.51 7.08 2.88
C ILE A 120 9.90 6.44 2.83
N PRO A 121 10.60 6.47 1.70
CA PRO A 121 11.94 5.91 1.58
C PRO A 121 12.97 6.88 2.17
N VAL A 122 12.92 7.10 3.48
CA VAL A 122 13.86 7.99 4.17
C VAL A 122 15.24 7.33 4.38
N TYR A 123 15.36 6.02 4.12
CA TYR A 123 16.54 5.22 4.48
C TYR A 123 17.34 4.64 3.29
N LEU A 124 17.05 5.06 2.05
CA LEU A 124 17.81 4.60 0.87
C LEU A 124 19.28 5.08 0.86
N SER A 125 19.65 6.05 1.71
CA SER A 125 21.01 6.59 1.78
C SER A 125 21.96 5.88 2.74
N SER A 126 21.50 4.95 3.58
CA SER A 126 22.36 4.34 4.62
C SER A 126 22.77 2.89 4.36
N GLU A 127 22.20 2.22 3.36
CA GLU A 127 22.49 0.80 3.07
C GLU A 127 23.43 0.59 1.87
N ASN A 128 23.90 1.67 1.22
CA ASN A 128 24.95 1.63 0.18
C ASN A 128 26.32 2.15 0.68
N MET A 129 26.50 2.26 2.00
CA MET A 129 27.76 2.61 2.63
C MET A 129 28.22 1.47 3.55
N ASP A 130 28.42 0.27 3.02
CA ASP A 130 29.54 -0.64 3.36
C ASP A 130 29.63 -1.76 2.29
#